data_AF-A0AA96IVE6-F1
#
_entry.id   AF-A0AA96IVE6-F1
#
_cell.length_a   1.000
_cell.length_b   1.000
_cell.length_c   1.000
_cell.angle_alpha   90.00
_cell.angle_beta   90.00
_cell.angle_gamma   90.00
#
_symmetry.space_group_name_H-M   'P 1'
#
loop_
_entity.id
_entity.type
_entity.pdbx_description
1 polymer ?
#
loop_
_entity_poly.entity_id
_entity_poly.type
_entity_poly.pdbx_seq_one_letter_code
_entity_poly.pdbx_strand_id
1 'polypeptide(L)'
;MAATALVIDDDRDVQLLSKLLLEQHGFAVETVGSLGELVRQPSLLEATLILLDLELGEFTGLDILDYLYDLRLNAAILLISASASENVTRAIDAGRAKGLQMLGFLPKSGFLTGLPAFLSPLEAKAGMPTAEDLTQALEGGELFLVYQPQQDLQRGAIKGVEALVRWQHPTLGLLFPDSFIPMAEKHGLIGALTWQVLELALAQQVRWQAKGWALNVAVNVPADFVKEEGVIESFKRLKSHYVTGPARLTLELTESVGIECLNYARHVLEALRDLGCRLSLDDFGTGYSSLRQLYRLPFDELKVDRSFVSLMEQDDAARAISLSVIDLGKRMGLEVVAEGIETQVQLDLLIEAGCSMGQGYYLARPQSAAAFEQWLGERRSHESAQPATTPSFSSTC
;
A
#
# COMPACT_ATOMS: atom_id res chain seq x y z
N MET A 1 -1.11 5.27 -15.20
CA MET A 1 -1.45 3.85 -15.41
C MET A 1 -2.69 3.75 -16.28
N ALA A 2 -2.86 2.66 -17.04
CA ALA A 2 -4.12 2.38 -17.71
C ALA A 2 -5.21 2.18 -16.66
N ALA A 3 -6.43 2.63 -16.91
CA ALA A 3 -7.54 2.39 -15.99
C ALA A 3 -7.75 0.86 -15.87
N THR A 4 -7.95 0.34 -14.67
CA THR A 4 -8.13 -1.10 -14.45
C THR A 4 -9.62 -1.39 -14.24
N ALA A 5 -10.12 -2.48 -14.83
CA ALA A 5 -11.48 -2.94 -14.61
C ALA A 5 -11.52 -4.41 -14.21
N LEU A 6 -12.46 -4.75 -13.34
CA LEU A 6 -12.77 -6.11 -12.93
C LEU A 6 -14.19 -6.45 -13.35
N VAL A 7 -14.36 -7.57 -14.05
CA VAL A 7 -15.68 -8.11 -14.40
C VAL A 7 -15.95 -9.33 -13.52
N ILE A 8 -17.07 -9.29 -12.80
CA ILE A 8 -17.53 -10.35 -11.91
C ILE A 8 -18.86 -10.87 -12.46
N ASP A 9 -18.82 -12.00 -13.15
CA ASP A 9 -19.98 -12.60 -13.83
C ASP A 9 -19.75 -14.11 -13.93
N ASP A 10 -20.74 -14.97 -13.64
CA ASP A 10 -20.57 -16.42 -13.72
C ASP A 10 -20.64 -16.95 -15.17
N ASP A 11 -21.12 -16.12 -16.10
CA ASP A 11 -21.19 -16.41 -17.53
C ASP A 11 -19.91 -15.97 -18.25
N ARG A 12 -19.17 -16.96 -18.77
CA ARG A 12 -17.91 -16.75 -19.52
C ARG A 12 -18.09 -15.93 -20.79
N ASP A 13 -19.22 -16.03 -21.47
CA ASP A 13 -19.46 -15.27 -22.69
C ASP A 13 -19.66 -13.78 -22.36
N VAL A 14 -20.32 -13.49 -21.24
CA VAL A 14 -20.49 -12.13 -20.72
C VAL A 14 -19.16 -11.56 -20.23
N GLN A 15 -18.34 -12.35 -19.53
CA GLN A 15 -16.99 -11.95 -19.15
C GLN A 15 -16.16 -11.54 -20.38
N LEU A 16 -16.14 -12.39 -21.42
CA LEU A 16 -15.35 -12.15 -22.62
C LEU A 16 -15.83 -10.90 -23.37
N LEU A 17 -17.14 -10.74 -23.53
CA LEU A 17 -17.72 -9.57 -24.19
C LEU A 17 -17.42 -8.28 -23.40
N SER A 18 -17.60 -8.31 -22.08
CA SER A 18 -17.32 -7.18 -21.19
C SER A 18 -15.85 -6.77 -21.26
N LYS A 19 -14.96 -7.77 -21.23
CA LYS A 19 -13.51 -7.58 -21.38
C LYS A 19 -13.16 -6.89 -22.69
N LEU A 20 -13.62 -7.42 -23.83
CA LEU A 20 -13.37 -6.82 -25.14
C LEU A 20 -13.86 -5.37 -25.24
N LEU A 21 -15.05 -5.08 -24.70
CA LEU A 21 -15.63 -3.73 -24.76
C LEU A 21 -14.88 -2.74 -23.87
N LEU A 22 -14.50 -3.14 -22.66
CA LEU A 22 -13.75 -2.30 -21.73
C LEU A 22 -12.31 -2.07 -22.22
N GLU A 23 -11.66 -3.08 -22.79
CA GLU A 23 -10.33 -2.94 -23.41
C GLU A 23 -10.36 -1.95 -24.58
N GLN A 24 -11.44 -1.92 -25.39
CA GLN A 24 -11.61 -0.90 -26.44
C GLN A 24 -11.71 0.53 -25.87
N HIS A 25 -12.11 0.68 -24.61
CA HIS A 25 -12.16 1.96 -23.91
C HIS A 25 -10.89 2.21 -23.07
N GLY A 26 -9.82 1.43 -23.29
CA GLY A 26 -8.51 1.67 -22.69
C GLY A 26 -8.35 1.11 -21.27
N PHE A 27 -9.24 0.22 -20.84
CA PHE A 27 -9.09 -0.48 -19.56
C PHE A 27 -8.20 -1.72 -19.69
N ALA A 28 -7.38 -1.99 -18.67
CA ALA A 28 -6.80 -3.31 -18.43
C ALA A 28 -7.82 -4.14 -17.63
N VAL A 29 -8.28 -5.26 -18.19
CA VAL A 29 -9.47 -5.97 -17.68
C VAL A 29 -9.15 -7.37 -17.18
N GLU A 30 -9.50 -7.62 -15.93
CA GLU A 30 -9.50 -8.93 -15.30
C GLU A 30 -10.94 -9.44 -15.09
N THR A 31 -11.10 -10.76 -15.03
CA THR A 31 -12.43 -11.40 -14.99
C THR A 31 -12.46 -12.51 -13.94
N VAL A 32 -13.52 -12.58 -13.16
CA VAL A 32 -13.76 -13.64 -12.17
C VAL A 32 -15.18 -14.18 -12.25
N GLY A 33 -15.34 -15.48 -12.01
CA GLY A 33 -16.63 -16.18 -12.08
C GLY A 33 -17.40 -16.25 -10.77
N SER A 34 -16.74 -15.98 -9.64
CA SER A 34 -17.38 -16.13 -8.32
C SER A 34 -16.68 -15.32 -7.23
N LEU A 35 -17.39 -15.10 -6.13
CA LEU A 35 -16.80 -14.52 -4.90
C LEU A 35 -15.62 -15.37 -4.39
N GLY A 36 -15.70 -16.71 -4.50
CA GLY A 36 -14.61 -17.59 -4.07
C GLY A 36 -13.33 -17.45 -4.92
N GLU A 37 -13.45 -17.13 -6.21
CA GLU A 37 -12.30 -16.77 -7.05
C GLU A 37 -11.74 -15.41 -6.68
N LEU A 38 -12.62 -14.41 -6.46
CA LEU A 38 -12.23 -13.08 -6.05
C LEU A 38 -11.45 -13.08 -4.72
N VAL A 39 -11.90 -13.84 -3.73
CA VAL A 39 -11.23 -13.97 -2.42
C VAL A 39 -9.85 -14.61 -2.55
N ARG A 40 -9.64 -15.50 -3.54
CA ARG A 40 -8.35 -16.17 -3.79
C ARG A 40 -7.38 -15.35 -4.61
N GLN A 41 -7.83 -14.25 -5.21
CA GLN A 41 -7.00 -13.36 -6.04
C GLN A 41 -7.17 -11.91 -5.60
N PRO A 42 -6.61 -11.53 -4.44
CA PRO A 42 -6.81 -10.19 -3.86
C PRO A 42 -6.23 -9.06 -4.72
N SER A 43 -5.23 -9.35 -5.56
CA SER A 43 -4.63 -8.40 -6.51
C SER A 43 -5.63 -7.83 -7.52
N LEU A 44 -6.73 -8.54 -7.80
CA LEU A 44 -7.80 -8.09 -8.68
C LEU A 44 -8.63 -6.92 -8.11
N LEU A 45 -8.48 -6.64 -6.81
CA LEU A 45 -9.21 -5.60 -6.11
C LEU A 45 -8.56 -4.21 -6.26
N GLU A 46 -7.47 -4.09 -7.03
CA GLU A 46 -6.88 -2.80 -7.45
C GLU A 46 -7.64 -2.15 -8.62
N ALA A 47 -8.79 -2.70 -9.01
CA ALA A 47 -9.61 -2.20 -10.10
C ALA A 47 -10.24 -0.82 -9.80
N THR A 48 -10.19 0.09 -10.77
CA THR A 48 -10.88 1.40 -10.72
C THR A 48 -12.36 1.32 -11.09
N LEU A 49 -12.75 0.29 -11.84
CA LEU A 49 -14.13 -0.01 -12.25
C LEU A 49 -14.45 -1.48 -11.99
N ILE A 50 -15.61 -1.77 -11.42
CA ILE A 50 -16.13 -3.12 -11.23
C ILE A 50 -17.46 -3.25 -11.98
N LEU A 51 -17.53 -4.20 -12.91
CA LEU A 51 -18.78 -4.66 -13.49
C LEU A 51 -19.22 -5.89 -12.70
N LEU A 52 -20.37 -5.80 -12.04
CA LEU A 52 -20.84 -6.81 -11.11
C LEU A 52 -22.20 -7.37 -11.55
N ASP A 53 -22.23 -8.66 -11.85
CA ASP A 53 -23.49 -9.37 -11.97
C ASP A 53 -24.13 -9.60 -10.59
N LEU A 54 -25.44 -9.48 -10.54
CA LEU A 54 -26.20 -9.76 -9.32
C LEU A 54 -26.53 -11.24 -9.14
N GLU A 55 -26.52 -12.00 -10.23
CA GLU A 55 -26.89 -13.41 -10.26
C GLU A 55 -25.63 -14.28 -10.41
N LEU A 56 -24.88 -14.49 -9.32
CA LEU A 56 -23.58 -15.19 -9.33
C LEU A 56 -23.67 -16.61 -8.76
N GLY A 57 -24.68 -17.37 -9.20
CA GLY A 57 -24.91 -18.74 -8.78
C GLY A 57 -25.12 -18.89 -7.26
N GLU A 58 -24.09 -19.39 -6.55
CA GLU A 58 -24.13 -19.68 -5.10
C GLU A 58 -24.13 -18.41 -4.24
N PHE A 59 -23.66 -17.29 -4.75
CA PHE A 59 -23.62 -16.00 -4.04
C PHE A 59 -24.46 -14.97 -4.79
N THR A 60 -25.01 -14.02 -4.04
CA THR A 60 -25.71 -12.87 -4.63
C THR A 60 -24.73 -11.72 -4.84
N GLY A 61 -25.00 -10.85 -5.80
CA GLY A 61 -24.21 -9.63 -5.95
C GLY A 61 -24.25 -8.73 -4.69
N LEU A 62 -25.24 -8.88 -3.81
CA LEU A 62 -25.27 -8.20 -2.51
C LEU A 62 -24.16 -8.70 -1.58
N ASP A 63 -23.88 -10.01 -1.56
CA ASP A 63 -22.78 -10.59 -0.77
C ASP A 63 -21.43 -10.03 -1.25
N ILE A 64 -21.31 -9.79 -2.56
CA ILE A 64 -20.12 -9.15 -3.12
C ILE A 64 -20.07 -7.67 -2.75
N LEU A 65 -21.17 -6.92 -2.78
CA LEU A 65 -21.17 -5.53 -2.33
C LEU A 65 -20.79 -5.40 -0.85
N ASP A 66 -21.25 -6.33 0.00
CA ASP A 66 -20.85 -6.40 1.41
C ASP A 66 -19.35 -6.67 1.54
N TYR A 67 -18.83 -7.62 0.77
CA TYR A 67 -17.41 -7.93 0.71
C TYR A 67 -16.57 -6.72 0.23
N LEU A 68 -16.99 -6.03 -0.83
CA LEU A 68 -16.31 -4.85 -1.37
C LEU A 68 -16.32 -3.67 -0.37
N TYR A 69 -17.42 -3.52 0.39
CA TYR A 69 -17.54 -2.53 1.46
C TYR A 69 -16.58 -2.82 2.62
N ASP A 70 -16.53 -4.07 3.10
CA ASP A 70 -15.65 -4.47 4.20
C ASP A 70 -14.17 -4.24 3.84
N LEU A 71 -13.83 -4.39 2.56
CA LEU A 71 -12.51 -4.10 2.01
C LEU A 71 -12.23 -2.60 1.77
N ARG A 72 -13.24 -1.74 1.92
CA ARG A 72 -13.18 -0.29 1.67
C ARG A 72 -12.63 0.09 0.29
N LEU A 73 -13.05 -0.63 -0.74
CA LEU A 73 -12.57 -0.38 -2.09
C LEU A 73 -13.15 0.90 -2.67
N ASN A 74 -12.29 1.72 -3.26
CA ASN A 74 -12.65 2.97 -3.92
C ASN A 74 -12.77 2.74 -5.44
N ALA A 75 -13.64 1.82 -5.83
CA ALA A 75 -13.92 1.49 -7.22
C ALA A 75 -15.33 1.94 -7.61
N ALA A 76 -15.50 2.41 -8.84
CA ALA A 76 -16.82 2.65 -9.39
C ALA A 76 -17.50 1.32 -9.73
N ILE A 77 -18.76 1.11 -9.32
CA ILE A 77 -19.46 -0.16 -9.48
C ILE A 77 -20.63 0.03 -10.46
N LEU A 78 -20.60 -0.71 -11.56
CA LEU A 78 -21.70 -0.81 -12.51
C LEU A 78 -22.34 -2.20 -12.36
N LEU A 79 -23.62 -2.23 -12.00
CA LEU A 79 -24.35 -3.50 -11.93
C LEU A 79 -24.78 -3.92 -13.33
N ILE A 80 -24.63 -5.22 -13.61
CA ILE A 80 -25.01 -5.84 -14.87
C ILE A 80 -25.98 -6.98 -14.55
N SER A 81 -27.04 -7.14 -15.35
CA SER A 81 -28.03 -8.23 -15.17
C SER A 81 -28.88 -8.36 -16.42
N ALA A 82 -29.52 -9.52 -16.62
CA ALA A 82 -30.36 -9.78 -17.78
C ALA A 82 -31.55 -8.81 -17.91
N SER A 83 -32.10 -8.33 -16.79
CA SER A 83 -33.24 -7.41 -16.79
C SER A 83 -33.24 -6.46 -15.59
N ALA A 84 -33.87 -5.29 -15.74
CA ALA A 84 -34.12 -4.38 -14.63
C ALA A 84 -35.11 -5.05 -13.66
N SER A 85 -34.68 -5.33 -12.44
CA SER A 85 -35.51 -5.94 -11.41
C SER A 85 -35.52 -5.11 -10.13
N GLU A 86 -36.47 -5.41 -9.24
CA GLU A 86 -36.52 -4.78 -7.91
C GLU A 86 -35.23 -5.07 -7.11
N ASN A 87 -34.57 -6.21 -7.37
CA ASN A 87 -33.30 -6.59 -6.76
C ASN A 87 -32.15 -5.66 -7.19
N VAL A 88 -32.12 -5.23 -8.46
CA VAL A 88 -31.14 -4.26 -8.95
C VAL A 88 -31.26 -2.93 -8.23
N THR A 89 -32.50 -2.44 -8.09
CA THR A 89 -32.75 -1.16 -7.41
C THR A 89 -32.33 -1.23 -5.94
N ARG A 90 -32.70 -2.31 -5.25
CA ARG A 90 -32.27 -2.56 -3.87
C ARG A 90 -30.76 -2.67 -3.72
N ALA A 91 -30.06 -3.31 -4.66
CA ALA A 91 -28.61 -3.42 -4.62
C ALA A 91 -27.90 -2.07 -4.82
N ILE A 92 -28.38 -1.23 -5.72
CA ILE A 92 -27.86 0.14 -5.90
C ILE A 92 -28.06 0.95 -4.61
N ASP A 93 -29.26 0.93 -4.04
CA ASP A 93 -29.57 1.69 -2.83
C ASP A 93 -28.76 1.18 -1.62
N ALA A 94 -28.62 -0.13 -1.47
CA ALA A 94 -27.79 -0.74 -0.43
C ALA A 94 -26.31 -0.38 -0.58
N GLY A 95 -25.76 -0.46 -1.80
CA GLY A 95 -24.38 -0.06 -2.07
C GLY A 95 -24.13 1.42 -1.79
N ARG A 96 -25.04 2.30 -2.21
CA ARG A 96 -24.97 3.75 -1.93
C ARG A 96 -25.06 4.05 -0.43
N ALA A 97 -25.95 3.38 0.30
CA ALA A 97 -26.07 3.55 1.76
C ALA A 97 -24.78 3.14 2.50
N LYS A 98 -24.01 2.21 1.93
CA LYS A 98 -22.69 1.78 2.41
C LYS A 98 -21.54 2.69 1.95
N GLY A 99 -21.82 3.71 1.14
CA GLY A 99 -20.81 4.63 0.62
C GLY A 99 -20.02 4.11 -0.59
N LEU A 100 -20.47 3.03 -1.23
CA LEU A 100 -19.89 2.54 -2.48
C LEU A 100 -20.28 3.44 -3.65
N GLN A 101 -19.37 3.63 -4.61
CA GLN A 101 -19.61 4.45 -5.79
C GLN A 101 -20.43 3.70 -6.85
N MET A 102 -21.75 3.61 -6.65
CA MET A 102 -22.65 2.95 -7.60
C MET A 102 -22.95 3.83 -8.83
N LEU A 103 -22.42 3.47 -9.99
CA LEU A 103 -22.69 4.12 -11.29
C LEU A 103 -24.12 3.89 -11.77
N GLY A 104 -24.71 2.76 -11.41
CA GLY A 104 -26.08 2.40 -11.76
C GLY A 104 -26.15 0.97 -12.27
N PHE A 105 -27.00 0.78 -13.27
CA PHE A 105 -27.32 -0.53 -13.83
C PHE A 105 -27.32 -0.49 -15.35
N LEU A 106 -26.73 -1.52 -15.97
CA LEU A 106 -26.74 -1.75 -17.39
C LEU A 106 -27.29 -3.16 -17.71
N PRO A 107 -28.41 -3.27 -18.45
CA PRO A 107 -28.89 -4.56 -18.90
C PRO A 107 -27.86 -5.27 -19.78
N LYS A 108 -27.65 -6.59 -19.59
CA LYS A 108 -26.74 -7.40 -20.42
C LYS A 108 -27.03 -7.27 -21.93
N SER A 109 -28.30 -7.14 -22.30
CA SER A 109 -28.75 -6.89 -23.68
C SER A 109 -28.37 -5.51 -24.26
N GLY A 110 -28.03 -4.55 -23.40
CA GLY A 110 -27.70 -3.16 -23.76
C GLY A 110 -26.20 -2.85 -23.72
N PHE A 111 -25.32 -3.84 -23.50
CA PHE A 111 -23.88 -3.60 -23.31
C PHE A 111 -23.22 -2.82 -24.44
N LEU A 112 -23.50 -3.22 -25.68
CA LEU A 112 -22.85 -2.65 -26.88
C LEU A 112 -23.14 -1.15 -27.08
N THR A 113 -24.28 -0.66 -26.59
CA THR A 113 -24.73 0.71 -26.85
C THR A 113 -24.82 1.57 -25.59
N GLY A 114 -25.04 0.96 -24.43
CA GLY A 114 -25.25 1.66 -23.16
C GLY A 114 -23.98 1.84 -22.34
N LEU A 115 -22.97 0.98 -22.51
CA LEU A 115 -21.73 1.04 -21.71
C LEU A 115 -21.03 2.43 -21.79
N PRO A 116 -20.85 3.06 -22.96
CA PRO A 116 -20.18 4.36 -23.05
C PRO A 116 -20.82 5.46 -22.20
N ALA A 117 -22.16 5.43 -22.01
CA ALA A 117 -22.85 6.42 -21.19
C ALA A 117 -22.45 6.33 -19.70
N PHE A 118 -22.17 5.12 -19.21
CA PHE A 118 -21.71 4.87 -17.84
C PHE A 118 -20.20 5.07 -17.68
N LEU A 119 -19.44 4.90 -18.76
CA LEU A 119 -18.00 5.18 -18.78
C LEU A 119 -17.73 6.68 -18.89
N SER A 120 -18.56 7.45 -19.58
CA SER A 120 -18.35 8.89 -19.80
C SER A 120 -18.09 9.72 -18.53
N PRO A 121 -18.74 9.47 -17.36
CA PRO A 121 -18.42 10.18 -16.13
C PRO A 121 -17.12 9.70 -15.49
N LEU A 122 -16.66 8.47 -15.78
CA LEU A 122 -15.33 7.98 -15.37
C LEU A 122 -14.23 8.53 -16.28
N GLU A 123 -14.52 8.64 -17.57
CA GLU A 123 -13.66 9.31 -18.55
C GLU A 123 -13.58 10.82 -18.28
N ALA A 124 -14.65 11.45 -17.77
CA ALA A 124 -14.67 12.85 -17.33
C ALA A 124 -14.14 13.06 -15.90
N LYS A 125 -14.23 12.05 -15.01
CA LYS A 125 -13.55 12.02 -13.69
C LYS A 125 -12.09 11.58 -13.78
N ALA A 126 -11.58 11.26 -14.97
CA ALA A 126 -10.15 11.10 -15.24
C ALA A 126 -9.43 12.46 -15.27
N GLY A 127 -9.76 13.36 -14.34
CA GLY A 127 -8.87 14.45 -13.98
C GLY A 127 -7.77 13.88 -13.12
N MET A 128 -6.54 13.85 -13.63
CA MET A 128 -5.39 13.75 -12.74
C MET A 128 -5.34 15.03 -11.89
N PRO A 129 -5.02 14.94 -10.59
CA PRO A 129 -4.82 16.15 -9.80
C PRO A 129 -3.76 17.04 -10.45
N THR A 130 -3.96 18.35 -10.42
CA THR A 130 -3.02 19.30 -11.00
C THR A 130 -1.96 19.72 -9.96
N ALA A 131 -0.90 20.37 -10.44
CA ALA A 131 0.11 20.96 -9.55
C ALA A 131 -0.47 22.09 -8.69
N GLU A 132 -1.46 22.81 -9.20
CA GLU A 132 -2.16 23.86 -8.44
C GLU A 132 -3.00 23.24 -7.31
N ASP A 133 -3.73 22.16 -7.59
CA ASP A 133 -4.48 21.41 -6.57
C ASP A 133 -3.53 20.93 -5.46
N LEU A 134 -2.37 20.37 -5.82
CA LEU A 134 -1.41 19.87 -4.81
C LEU A 134 -0.81 21.02 -4.00
N THR A 135 -0.52 22.15 -4.63
CA THR A 135 -0.03 23.34 -3.91
C THR A 135 -1.05 23.80 -2.87
N GLN A 136 -2.34 23.80 -3.22
CA GLN A 136 -3.42 24.11 -2.27
C GLN A 136 -3.53 23.06 -1.17
N ALA A 137 -3.41 21.77 -1.50
CA ALA A 137 -3.46 20.67 -0.55
C ALA A 137 -2.32 20.71 0.50
N LEU A 138 -1.13 21.14 0.09
CA LEU A 138 0.02 21.33 1.00
C LEU A 138 -0.29 22.36 2.09
N GLU A 139 -1.09 23.39 1.79
CA GLU A 139 -1.50 24.43 2.75
C GLU A 139 -2.83 24.10 3.47
N GLY A 140 -3.72 23.36 2.81
CA GLY A 140 -5.12 23.18 3.19
C GLY A 140 -5.41 22.00 4.13
N GLY A 141 -4.41 21.18 4.48
CA GLY A 141 -4.59 20.03 5.36
C GLY A 141 -5.37 18.87 4.72
N GLU A 142 -5.31 18.76 3.39
CA GLU A 142 -5.96 17.69 2.62
C GLU A 142 -5.12 16.41 2.57
N LEU A 143 -3.83 16.53 2.86
CA LEU A 143 -2.87 15.43 2.93
C LEU A 143 -2.87 14.83 4.33
N PHE A 144 -2.97 13.50 4.39
CA PHE A 144 -2.94 12.76 5.63
C PHE A 144 -2.17 11.45 5.48
N LEU A 145 -1.82 10.83 6.60
CA LEU A 145 -1.07 9.59 6.63
C LEU A 145 -1.98 8.45 7.09
N VAL A 146 -1.86 7.32 6.38
CA VAL A 146 -2.25 6.01 6.88
C VAL A 146 -0.99 5.23 7.21
N TYR A 147 -1.10 4.24 8.09
CA TYR A 147 0.03 3.55 8.68
C TYR A 147 -0.11 2.05 8.47
N GLN A 148 0.90 1.45 7.85
CA GLN A 148 0.97 0.01 7.66
C GLN A 148 1.89 -0.62 8.72
N PRO A 149 1.44 -1.60 9.51
CA PRO A 149 2.27 -2.19 10.56
C PRO A 149 3.45 -3.00 10.00
N GLN A 150 4.62 -2.82 10.63
CA GLN A 150 5.82 -3.63 10.41
C GLN A 150 6.04 -4.54 11.62
N GLN A 151 6.03 -5.85 11.38
CA GLN A 151 6.08 -6.89 12.41
C GLN A 151 7.46 -7.57 12.45
N ASP A 152 7.99 -7.79 13.65
CA ASP A 152 9.10 -8.73 13.90
C ASP A 152 8.59 -10.14 13.60
N LEU A 153 9.03 -10.73 12.50
CA LEU A 153 8.47 -12.00 12.01
C LEU A 153 8.79 -13.17 12.95
N GLN A 154 9.89 -13.08 13.70
CA GLN A 154 10.31 -14.13 14.63
C GLN A 154 9.53 -14.08 15.95
N ARG A 155 9.16 -12.87 16.40
CA ARG A 155 8.49 -12.67 17.71
C ARG A 155 7.01 -12.32 17.60
N GLY A 156 6.51 -12.00 16.40
CA GLY A 156 5.14 -11.55 16.17
C GLY A 156 4.83 -10.12 16.64
N ALA A 157 5.82 -9.41 17.20
CA ALA A 157 5.61 -8.09 17.81
C ALA A 157 5.69 -6.96 16.77
N ILE A 158 4.75 -6.01 16.84
CA ILE A 158 4.80 -4.79 16.02
C ILE A 158 5.88 -3.85 16.55
N LYS A 159 6.87 -3.52 15.70
CA LYS A 159 8.01 -2.67 16.04
C LYS A 159 7.96 -1.29 15.39
N GLY A 160 7.27 -1.19 14.27
CA GLY A 160 7.16 0.06 13.53
C GLY A 160 5.95 0.08 12.62
N VAL A 161 5.86 1.16 11.87
CA VAL A 161 4.90 1.35 10.81
C VAL A 161 5.57 2.06 9.64
N GLU A 162 5.12 1.77 8.43
CA GLU A 162 5.34 2.63 7.29
C GLU A 162 4.23 3.68 7.22
N ALA A 163 4.61 4.96 7.08
CA ALA A 163 3.70 6.07 6.91
C ALA A 163 3.45 6.33 5.42
N LEU A 164 2.24 6.06 4.98
CA LEU A 164 1.82 6.14 3.59
C LEU A 164 0.91 7.36 3.40
N VAL A 165 1.33 8.28 2.53
CA VAL A 165 0.56 9.49 2.24
C VAL A 165 -0.71 9.18 1.45
N ARG A 166 -1.78 9.89 1.78
CA ARG A 166 -3.06 9.89 1.10
C ARG A 166 -3.52 11.34 0.94
N TRP A 167 -4.22 11.62 -0.14
CA TRP A 167 -4.76 12.95 -0.40
C TRP A 167 -6.28 12.89 -0.48
N GLN A 168 -6.95 13.55 0.47
CA GLN A 168 -8.40 13.73 0.44
C GLN A 168 -8.75 14.94 -0.46
N HIS A 169 -8.75 14.72 -1.76
CA HIS A 169 -9.06 15.78 -2.72
C HIS A 169 -10.54 16.20 -2.64
N PRO A 170 -10.87 17.51 -2.68
CA PRO A 170 -12.25 18.00 -2.49
C PRO A 170 -13.26 17.45 -3.52
N THR A 171 -12.85 17.37 -4.79
CA THR A 171 -13.71 16.91 -5.91
C THR A 171 -13.41 15.48 -6.39
N LEU A 172 -12.14 15.07 -6.42
CA LEU A 172 -11.71 13.74 -6.89
C LEU A 172 -11.81 12.64 -5.80
N GLY A 173 -12.01 13.02 -4.53
CA GLY A 173 -12.08 12.08 -3.42
C GLY A 173 -10.70 11.60 -2.96
N LEU A 174 -10.63 10.38 -2.43
CA LEU A 174 -9.39 9.83 -1.89
C LEU A 174 -8.43 9.42 -3.01
N LEU A 175 -7.27 10.05 -3.05
CA LEU A 175 -6.20 9.80 -4.00
C LEU A 175 -5.01 9.08 -3.34
N PHE A 176 -4.43 8.14 -4.09
CA PHE A 176 -3.27 7.33 -3.70
C PHE A 176 -1.99 7.90 -4.32
N PRO A 177 -0.80 7.63 -3.73
CA PRO A 177 0.47 8.20 -4.19
C PRO A 177 0.70 8.13 -5.71
N ASP A 178 0.41 6.99 -6.34
CA ASP A 178 0.59 6.78 -7.79
C ASP A 178 -0.16 7.79 -8.67
N SER A 179 -1.21 8.42 -8.14
CA SER A 179 -1.99 9.41 -8.88
C SER A 179 -1.42 10.84 -8.84
N PHE A 180 -0.56 11.16 -7.86
CA PHE A 180 -0.04 12.52 -7.68
C PHE A 180 1.47 12.63 -7.50
N ILE A 181 2.19 11.57 -7.10
CA ILE A 181 3.65 11.59 -6.95
C ILE A 181 4.36 11.88 -8.30
N PRO A 182 4.03 11.20 -9.42
CA PRO A 182 4.67 11.52 -10.71
C PRO A 182 4.44 12.97 -11.14
N MET A 183 3.26 13.52 -10.80
CA MET A 183 2.93 14.91 -11.06
C MET A 183 3.75 15.85 -10.16
N ALA A 184 3.88 15.53 -8.87
CA ALA A 184 4.67 16.30 -7.91
C ALA A 184 6.15 16.35 -8.32
N GLU A 185 6.72 15.24 -8.76
CA GLU A 185 8.09 15.17 -9.28
C GLU A 185 8.26 16.05 -10.52
N LYS A 186 7.39 15.89 -11.52
CA LYS A 186 7.44 16.65 -12.77
C LYS A 186 7.38 18.16 -12.57
N HIS A 187 6.67 18.62 -11.54
CA HIS A 187 6.49 20.06 -11.24
C HIS A 187 7.38 20.55 -10.10
N GLY A 188 8.32 19.73 -9.59
CA GLY A 188 9.23 20.12 -8.52
C GLY A 188 8.57 20.32 -7.14
N LEU A 189 7.37 19.78 -6.94
CA LEU A 189 6.63 19.83 -5.67
C LEU A 189 6.98 18.68 -4.73
N ILE A 190 7.71 17.67 -5.21
CA ILE A 190 8.02 16.47 -4.42
C ILE A 190 8.77 16.80 -3.13
N GLY A 191 9.71 17.74 -3.13
CA GLY A 191 10.43 18.15 -1.92
C GLY A 191 9.50 18.74 -0.85
N ALA A 192 8.62 19.67 -1.24
CA ALA A 192 7.65 20.27 -0.33
C ALA A 192 6.68 19.22 0.26
N LEU A 193 6.22 18.29 -0.59
CA LEU A 193 5.41 17.15 -0.16
C LEU A 193 6.16 16.25 0.83
N THR A 194 7.42 15.90 0.54
CA THR A 194 8.25 15.08 1.44
C THR A 194 8.41 15.74 2.80
N TRP A 195 8.69 17.04 2.87
CA TRP A 195 8.78 17.77 4.14
C TRP A 195 7.47 17.75 4.93
N GLN A 196 6.34 17.95 4.27
CA GLN A 196 5.03 17.87 4.92
C GLN A 196 4.75 16.46 5.45
N VAL A 197 5.04 15.41 4.67
CA VAL A 197 4.89 14.01 5.10
C VAL A 197 5.77 13.73 6.33
N LEU A 198 7.02 14.18 6.34
CA LEU A 198 7.93 14.05 7.48
C LEU A 198 7.39 14.74 8.73
N GLU A 199 6.84 15.95 8.59
CA GLU A 199 6.23 16.69 9.69
C GLU A 199 5.01 15.96 10.26
N LEU A 200 4.10 15.49 9.40
CA LEU A 200 2.92 14.72 9.81
C LEU A 200 3.33 13.42 10.53
N ALA A 201 4.35 12.72 10.02
CA ALA A 201 4.85 11.48 10.58
C ALA A 201 5.46 11.69 11.97
N LEU A 202 6.33 12.71 12.12
CA LEU A 202 6.92 13.07 13.41
C LEU A 202 5.87 13.53 14.43
N ALA A 203 4.91 14.34 14.00
CA ALA A 203 3.81 14.77 14.85
C ALA A 203 2.99 13.56 15.37
N GLN A 204 2.69 12.59 14.51
CA GLN A 204 2.02 11.36 14.94
C GLN A 204 2.92 10.51 15.85
N GLN A 205 4.21 10.39 15.56
CA GLN A 205 5.14 9.63 16.39
C GLN A 205 5.21 10.19 17.81
N VAL A 206 5.25 11.51 17.98
CA VAL A 206 5.19 12.16 19.30
C VAL A 206 3.87 11.84 20.02
N ARG A 207 2.73 11.86 19.32
CA ARG A 207 1.43 11.47 19.89
C ARG A 207 1.42 10.02 20.38
N TRP A 208 1.99 9.09 19.62
CA TRP A 208 2.11 7.69 20.02
C TRP A 208 3.06 7.49 21.20
N GLN A 209 4.19 8.20 21.22
CA GLN A 209 5.09 8.16 22.37
C GLN A 209 4.43 8.65 23.66
N ALA A 210 3.63 9.71 23.59
CA ALA A 210 2.85 10.20 24.74
C ALA A 210 1.81 9.18 25.24
N LYS A 211 1.35 8.26 24.38
CA LYS A 211 0.49 7.10 24.72
C LYS A 211 1.28 5.87 25.17
N GLY A 212 2.61 5.98 25.30
CA GLY A 212 3.50 4.89 25.71
C GLY A 212 3.87 3.93 24.57
N TRP A 213 3.68 4.32 23.31
CA TRP A 213 4.01 3.49 22.15
C TRP A 213 5.29 3.96 21.50
N ALA A 214 6.36 3.19 21.68
CA ALA A 214 7.64 3.41 21.03
C ALA A 214 7.67 2.68 19.67
N LEU A 215 7.01 3.27 18.66
CA LEU A 215 6.95 2.73 17.31
C LEU A 215 7.92 3.48 16.39
N ASN A 216 8.76 2.73 15.68
CA ASN A 216 9.51 3.29 14.57
C ASN A 216 8.53 3.72 13.48
N VAL A 217 8.79 4.86 12.84
CA VAL A 217 7.98 5.36 11.73
C VAL A 217 8.88 5.48 10.52
N ALA A 218 8.55 4.76 9.47
CA ALA A 218 9.25 4.82 8.20
C ALA A 218 8.52 5.76 7.23
N VAL A 219 9.28 6.57 6.49
CA VAL A 219 8.76 7.54 5.53
C VAL A 219 9.55 7.43 4.24
N ASN A 220 8.83 7.27 3.13
CA ASN A 220 9.37 7.32 1.78
C ASN A 220 9.92 8.71 1.45
N VAL A 221 11.17 8.76 0.98
CA VAL A 221 11.81 9.96 0.46
C VAL A 221 12.41 9.68 -0.92
N PRO A 222 12.23 10.58 -1.91
CA PRO A 222 12.88 10.42 -3.20
C PRO A 222 14.40 10.52 -3.03
N ALA A 223 15.22 9.87 -3.86
CA ALA A 223 16.68 10.04 -3.70
C ALA A 223 17.16 11.46 -3.97
N ASP A 224 16.41 12.27 -4.73
CA ASP A 224 16.76 13.68 -4.90
C ASP A 224 16.65 14.49 -3.59
N PHE A 225 15.98 13.96 -2.56
CA PHE A 225 15.95 14.54 -1.21
C PHE A 225 17.36 14.76 -0.65
N VAL A 226 18.31 13.83 -0.89
CA VAL A 226 19.68 14.01 -0.38
C VAL A 226 20.47 15.07 -1.14
N LYS A 227 19.95 15.54 -2.28
CA LYS A 227 20.55 16.61 -3.09
C LYS A 227 20.00 17.99 -2.73
N GLU A 228 18.90 18.04 -1.98
CA GLU A 228 18.27 19.31 -1.62
C GLU A 228 19.24 20.20 -0.84
N GLU A 229 19.36 21.45 -1.28
CA GLU A 229 20.22 22.42 -0.64
C GLU A 229 19.74 22.70 0.79
N GLY A 230 20.65 22.56 1.77
CA GLY A 230 20.30 22.78 3.17
C GLY A 230 19.49 21.68 3.83
N VAL A 231 19.31 20.50 3.18
CA VAL A 231 18.53 19.37 3.73
C VAL A 231 18.89 19.03 5.18
N ILE A 232 20.18 19.03 5.52
CA ILE A 232 20.66 18.74 6.89
C ILE A 232 20.14 19.79 7.88
N GLU A 233 20.18 21.07 7.55
CA GLU A 233 19.75 22.17 8.43
C GLU A 233 18.22 22.24 8.54
N SER A 234 17.51 22.00 7.44
CA SER A 234 16.05 21.84 7.43
C SER A 234 15.63 20.66 8.31
N PHE A 235 16.32 19.52 8.21
CA PHE A 235 16.04 18.35 9.01
C PHE A 235 16.31 18.57 10.50
N LYS A 236 17.42 19.24 10.85
CA LYS A 236 17.71 19.67 12.23
C LYS A 236 16.59 20.53 12.81
N ARG A 237 16.11 21.51 12.03
CA ARG A 237 15.01 22.38 12.44
C ARG A 237 13.75 21.56 12.69
N LEU A 238 13.38 20.69 11.76
CA LEU A 238 12.24 19.81 11.92
C LEU A 238 12.35 18.96 13.19
N LYS A 239 13.47 18.27 13.41
CA LYS A 239 13.70 17.46 14.62
C LYS A 239 13.69 18.28 15.91
N SER A 240 14.12 19.54 15.87
CA SER A 240 14.07 20.42 17.05
C SER A 240 12.65 20.73 17.52
N HIS A 241 11.66 20.67 16.61
CA HIS A 241 10.25 20.85 16.94
C HIS A 241 9.60 19.56 17.49
N TYR A 242 10.13 18.39 17.14
CA TYR A 242 9.59 17.09 17.51
C TYR A 242 10.63 16.26 18.25
N VAL A 243 10.64 16.37 19.59
CA VAL A 243 11.52 15.55 20.45
C VAL A 243 11.03 14.11 20.42
N THR A 244 11.61 13.32 19.54
CA THR A 244 11.36 11.88 19.46
C THR A 244 12.26 11.17 20.48
N GLY A 245 11.66 10.43 21.42
CA GLY A 245 12.36 9.60 22.41
C GLY A 245 13.06 8.36 21.79
N PRO A 246 12.92 7.14 22.35
CA PRO A 246 13.66 5.96 21.87
C PRO A 246 13.23 5.47 20.49
N ALA A 247 12.06 5.90 19.98
CA ALA A 247 11.57 5.51 18.68
C ALA A 247 12.29 6.29 17.58
N ARG A 248 12.66 5.59 16.50
CA ARG A 248 13.42 6.17 15.40
C ARG A 248 12.51 6.53 14.24
N LEU A 249 12.93 7.55 13.48
CA LEU A 249 12.41 7.80 12.15
C LEU A 249 13.30 7.03 11.16
N THR A 250 12.71 6.23 10.29
CA THR A 250 13.39 5.58 9.18
C THR A 250 13.09 6.37 7.91
N LEU A 251 14.12 6.75 7.16
CA LEU A 251 13.96 7.32 5.83
C LEU A 251 14.14 6.19 4.81
N GLU A 252 13.09 5.89 4.04
CA GLU A 252 13.10 4.87 2.99
C GLU A 252 13.43 5.55 1.67
N LEU A 253 14.62 5.27 1.15
CA LEU A 253 15.05 5.81 -0.13
C LEU A 253 14.72 4.80 -1.22
N THR A 254 13.89 5.21 -2.17
CA THR A 254 13.61 4.39 -3.35
C THR A 254 14.86 4.18 -4.20
N GLU A 255 14.92 3.04 -4.88
CA GLU A 255 15.93 2.62 -5.85
C GLU A 255 16.08 3.63 -6.99
N SER A 256 16.79 4.73 -6.74
CA SER A 256 16.81 5.85 -7.67
C SER A 256 17.93 5.72 -8.68
N VAL A 257 17.53 5.73 -9.95
CA VAL A 257 18.31 6.33 -11.02
C VAL A 257 18.78 7.70 -10.54
N GLY A 258 20.10 7.95 -10.50
CA GLY A 258 20.61 9.32 -10.40
C GLY A 258 21.30 9.74 -9.10
N ILE A 259 21.73 8.85 -8.20
CA ILE A 259 22.81 9.24 -7.26
C ILE A 259 24.13 9.29 -8.03
N GLU A 260 24.36 10.38 -8.75
CA GLU A 260 25.55 10.58 -9.57
C GLU A 260 26.82 10.72 -8.71
N CYS A 261 26.70 11.34 -7.53
CA CYS A 261 27.81 11.55 -6.59
C CYS A 261 27.58 10.82 -5.25
N LEU A 262 27.92 9.53 -5.21
CA LEU A 262 27.81 8.69 -4.01
C LEU A 262 28.56 9.25 -2.78
N ASN A 263 29.65 10.00 -2.98
CA ASN A 263 30.38 10.60 -1.86
C ASN A 263 29.57 11.70 -1.16
N TYR A 264 28.87 12.54 -1.94
CA TYR A 264 28.01 13.59 -1.40
C TYR A 264 26.77 12.97 -0.73
N ALA A 265 26.10 12.03 -1.40
CA ALA A 265 24.98 11.30 -0.83
C ALA A 265 25.36 10.62 0.50
N ARG A 266 26.53 9.96 0.55
CA ARG A 266 27.03 9.38 1.80
C ARG A 266 27.20 10.42 2.90
N HIS A 267 27.80 11.58 2.61
CA HIS A 267 27.96 12.65 3.59
C HIS A 267 26.62 13.11 4.18
N VAL A 268 25.61 13.32 3.32
CA VAL A 268 24.26 13.74 3.75
C VAL A 268 23.58 12.63 4.56
N LEU A 269 23.64 11.39 4.10
CA LEU A 269 23.04 10.24 4.77
C LEU A 269 23.68 9.96 6.14
N GLU A 270 25.01 10.05 6.25
CA GLU A 270 25.74 9.98 7.54
C GLU A 270 25.26 11.09 8.49
N ALA A 271 25.13 12.33 8.00
CA ALA A 271 24.62 13.43 8.82
C ALA A 271 23.17 13.21 9.28
N LEU A 272 22.30 12.64 8.44
CA LEU A 272 20.93 12.27 8.84
C LEU A 272 20.92 11.16 9.90
N ARG A 273 21.83 10.18 9.81
CA ARG A 273 22.01 9.16 10.86
C ARG A 273 22.49 9.75 12.18
N ASP A 274 23.42 10.69 12.15
CA ASP A 274 23.90 11.41 13.34
C ASP A 274 22.77 12.21 14.02
N LEU A 275 21.73 12.59 13.27
CA LEU A 275 20.50 13.20 13.78
C LEU A 275 19.47 12.18 14.30
N GLY A 276 19.85 10.91 14.37
CA GLY A 276 19.06 9.82 14.97
C GLY A 276 18.11 9.10 14.01
N CYS A 277 18.25 9.31 12.70
CA CYS A 277 17.50 8.55 11.70
C CYS A 277 18.11 7.18 11.44
N ARG A 278 17.26 6.25 11.02
CA ARG A 278 17.67 5.06 10.28
C ARG A 278 17.49 5.30 8.79
N LEU A 279 18.25 4.58 7.99
CA LEU A 279 18.14 4.64 6.54
C LEU A 279 17.77 3.26 6.00
N SER A 280 16.75 3.21 5.16
CA SER A 280 16.31 2.01 4.47
C SER A 280 16.49 2.18 2.96
N LEU A 281 16.88 1.10 2.29
CA LEU A 281 16.87 1.02 0.83
C LEU A 281 15.60 0.29 0.40
N ASP A 282 14.74 0.99 -0.34
CA ASP A 282 13.45 0.46 -0.80
C ASP A 282 13.52 -0.13 -2.21
N ASP A 283 12.54 -0.97 -2.54
CA ASP A 283 12.32 -1.62 -3.84
C ASP A 283 13.50 -2.44 -4.39
N PHE A 284 14.39 -2.94 -3.52
CA PHE A 284 15.64 -3.57 -3.95
C PHE A 284 15.41 -4.77 -4.88
N GLY A 285 15.96 -4.68 -6.08
CA GLY A 285 15.96 -5.76 -7.07
C GLY A 285 15.01 -5.55 -8.24
N THR A 286 14.26 -4.45 -8.26
CA THR A 286 13.31 -4.10 -9.33
C THR A 286 13.94 -3.30 -10.48
N GLY A 287 15.21 -2.84 -10.38
CA GLY A 287 15.89 -2.07 -11.42
C GLY A 287 17.39 -1.74 -11.21
N TYR A 288 17.72 -0.44 -11.16
CA TYR A 288 19.07 0.15 -11.16
C TYR A 288 19.84 0.13 -9.82
N SER A 289 19.34 -0.55 -8.77
CA SER A 289 20.01 -0.72 -7.48
C SER A 289 21.29 -1.48 -7.70
N SER A 290 22.37 -0.73 -7.90
CA SER A 290 23.67 -1.36 -7.92
C SER A 290 23.97 -1.82 -6.48
N LEU A 291 24.40 -3.07 -6.31
CA LEU A 291 25.07 -3.56 -5.09
C LEU A 291 26.16 -2.58 -4.59
N ARG A 292 26.70 -1.75 -5.50
CA ARG A 292 27.60 -0.65 -5.20
C ARG A 292 26.99 0.44 -4.32
N GLN A 293 25.72 0.81 -4.51
CA GLN A 293 25.02 1.76 -3.62
C GLN A 293 24.87 1.16 -2.23
N LEU A 294 24.31 -0.05 -2.14
CA LEU A 294 24.15 -0.79 -0.90
C LEU A 294 25.49 -0.94 -0.13
N TYR A 295 26.59 -1.19 -0.84
CA TYR A 295 27.92 -1.30 -0.26
C TYR A 295 28.53 0.04 0.21
N ARG A 296 28.24 1.15 -0.47
CA ARG A 296 28.90 2.44 -0.22
C ARG A 296 28.11 3.41 0.64
N LEU A 297 26.79 3.25 0.69
CA LEU A 297 25.89 4.12 1.43
C LEU A 297 25.56 3.51 2.80
N PRO A 298 25.31 4.35 3.81
CA PRO A 298 25.28 3.92 5.19
C PRO A 298 23.90 3.38 5.59
N PHE A 299 23.29 2.48 4.80
CA PHE A 299 21.97 1.92 5.10
C PHE A 299 21.98 1.06 6.38
N ASP A 300 20.86 1.06 7.09
CA ASP A 300 20.58 0.23 8.28
C ASP A 300 19.57 -0.89 7.98
N GLU A 301 18.83 -0.76 6.88
CA GLU A 301 17.70 -1.60 6.52
C GLU A 301 17.64 -1.79 5.00
N LEU A 302 17.16 -2.97 4.57
CA LEU A 302 16.97 -3.36 3.18
C LEU A 302 15.57 -3.96 3.02
N LYS A 303 14.77 -3.39 2.11
CA LYS A 303 13.42 -3.89 1.82
C LYS A 303 13.43 -4.85 0.63
N VAL A 304 12.73 -5.98 0.76
CA VAL A 304 12.48 -6.92 -0.33
C VAL A 304 11.15 -6.56 -0.96
N ASP A 305 11.19 -6.14 -2.23
CA ASP A 305 10.02 -5.65 -2.94
C ASP A 305 8.87 -6.68 -3.02
N ARG A 306 7.63 -6.16 -2.94
CA ARG A 306 6.39 -6.96 -2.97
C ARG A 306 6.22 -7.79 -4.24
N SER A 307 6.80 -7.40 -5.37
CA SER A 307 6.69 -8.15 -6.63
C SER A 307 7.42 -9.50 -6.57
N PHE A 308 8.46 -9.63 -5.75
CA PHE A 308 9.14 -10.91 -5.54
C PHE A 308 8.46 -11.75 -4.46
N VAL A 309 8.06 -11.13 -3.35
CA VAL A 309 7.40 -11.82 -2.23
C VAL A 309 6.05 -12.38 -2.64
N SER A 310 5.24 -11.63 -3.39
CA SER A 310 3.92 -12.08 -3.82
C SER A 310 3.98 -13.33 -4.72
N LEU A 311 5.05 -13.46 -5.52
CA LEU A 311 5.27 -14.57 -6.45
C LEU A 311 6.06 -15.75 -5.87
N MET A 312 6.64 -15.61 -4.67
CA MET A 312 7.59 -16.59 -4.12
C MET A 312 7.00 -17.99 -3.85
N GLU A 313 5.67 -18.15 -3.86
CA GLU A 313 5.01 -19.45 -3.76
C GLU A 313 5.03 -20.22 -5.07
N GLN A 314 4.85 -19.50 -6.19
CA GLN A 314 4.53 -20.07 -7.50
C GLN A 314 5.70 -19.97 -8.48
N ASP A 315 6.65 -19.06 -8.24
CA ASP A 315 7.83 -18.82 -9.07
C ASP A 315 9.12 -19.06 -8.27
N ASP A 316 9.84 -20.13 -8.66
CA ASP A 316 11.13 -20.49 -8.05
C ASP A 316 12.21 -19.40 -8.23
N ALA A 317 12.14 -18.61 -9.30
CA ALA A 317 13.07 -17.50 -9.52
C ALA A 317 12.77 -16.34 -8.55
N ALA A 318 11.49 -15.95 -8.41
CA ALA A 318 11.07 -14.94 -7.43
C ALA A 318 11.41 -15.36 -5.99
N ARG A 319 11.22 -16.64 -5.66
CA ARG A 319 11.66 -17.24 -4.39
C ARG A 319 13.16 -17.13 -4.21
N ALA A 320 13.95 -17.56 -5.20
CA ALA A 320 15.40 -17.52 -5.13
C ALA A 320 15.94 -16.09 -4.94
N ILE A 321 15.34 -15.10 -5.64
CA ILE A 321 15.68 -13.68 -5.48
C ILE A 321 15.37 -13.23 -4.06
N SER A 322 14.14 -13.43 -3.57
CA SER A 322 13.73 -13.03 -2.22
C SER A 322 14.67 -13.59 -1.14
N LEU A 323 14.97 -14.89 -1.21
CA LEU A 323 15.88 -15.56 -0.28
C LEU A 323 17.32 -15.02 -0.37
N SER A 324 17.78 -14.71 -1.58
CA SER A 324 19.13 -14.16 -1.80
C SER A 324 19.26 -12.75 -1.23
N VAL A 325 18.24 -11.90 -1.37
CA VAL A 325 18.21 -10.55 -0.78
C VAL A 325 18.22 -10.63 0.75
N ILE A 326 17.45 -11.56 1.32
CA ILE A 326 17.43 -11.81 2.77
C ILE A 326 18.83 -12.24 3.27
N ASP A 327 19.48 -13.18 2.60
CA ASP A 327 20.83 -13.63 2.98
C ASP A 327 21.86 -12.51 2.81
N LEU A 328 21.77 -11.71 1.75
CA LEU A 328 22.63 -10.55 1.52
C LEU A 328 22.51 -9.53 2.65
N GLY A 329 21.29 -9.09 2.96
CA GLY A 329 21.05 -8.10 4.02
C GLY A 329 21.62 -8.57 5.36
N LYS A 330 21.38 -9.84 5.72
CA LYS A 330 21.97 -10.46 6.92
C LYS A 330 23.49 -10.42 6.94
N ARG A 331 24.15 -10.83 5.84
CA ARG A 331 25.62 -10.83 5.75
C ARG A 331 26.21 -9.43 5.84
N MET A 332 25.46 -8.42 5.40
CA MET A 332 25.83 -7.02 5.50
C MET A 332 25.50 -6.41 6.88
N GLY A 333 24.85 -7.16 7.78
CA GLY A 333 24.42 -6.67 9.09
C GLY A 333 23.25 -5.68 9.03
N LEU A 334 22.46 -5.74 7.95
CA LEU A 334 21.26 -4.93 7.75
C LEU A 334 20.03 -5.65 8.32
N GLU A 335 19.06 -4.88 8.81
CA GLU A 335 17.71 -5.39 9.03
C GLU A 335 17.01 -5.58 7.68
N VAL A 336 16.35 -6.72 7.48
CA VAL A 336 15.61 -6.99 6.24
C VAL A 336 14.11 -6.91 6.53
N VAL A 337 13.39 -6.15 5.70
CA VAL A 337 11.93 -6.04 5.74
C VAL A 337 11.37 -6.67 4.45
N ALA A 338 10.55 -7.70 4.58
CA ALA A 338 9.83 -8.27 3.43
C ALA A 338 8.46 -7.58 3.24
N GLU A 339 8.18 -7.14 2.03
CA GLU A 339 6.92 -6.46 1.70
C GLU A 339 5.93 -7.36 0.98
N GLY A 340 4.64 -7.03 1.04
CA GLY A 340 3.63 -7.72 0.24
C GLY A 340 3.32 -9.15 0.72
N ILE A 341 3.42 -9.41 2.02
CA ILE A 341 3.00 -10.69 2.61
C ILE A 341 1.46 -10.79 2.57
N GLU A 342 0.93 -11.69 1.76
CA GLU A 342 -0.50 -11.93 1.53
C GLU A 342 -1.00 -13.28 2.04
N THR A 343 -0.10 -14.23 2.30
CA THR A 343 -0.46 -15.57 2.78
C THR A 343 0.38 -16.04 3.98
N GLN A 344 -0.11 -17.08 4.67
CA GLN A 344 0.66 -17.78 5.70
C GLN A 344 1.90 -18.49 5.12
N VAL A 345 1.82 -19.01 3.89
CA VAL A 345 2.92 -19.75 3.27
C VAL A 345 4.11 -18.83 2.98
N GLN A 346 3.84 -17.62 2.45
CA GLN A 346 4.87 -16.59 2.28
C GLN A 346 5.51 -16.23 3.62
N LEU A 347 4.70 -16.02 4.66
CA LEU A 347 5.18 -15.71 6.01
C LEU A 347 6.11 -16.81 6.56
N ASP A 348 5.71 -18.08 6.45
CA ASP A 348 6.50 -19.22 6.91
C ASP A 348 7.84 -19.31 6.18
N LEU A 349 7.84 -19.18 4.85
CA LEU A 349 9.06 -19.17 4.04
C LEU A 349 10.01 -18.03 4.44
N LEU A 350 9.47 -16.84 4.71
CA LEU A 350 10.27 -15.69 5.17
C LEU A 350 10.84 -15.91 6.57
N ILE A 351 10.08 -16.51 7.48
CA ILE A 351 10.55 -16.88 8.83
C ILE A 351 11.66 -17.93 8.76
N GLU A 352 11.51 -18.95 7.91
CA GLU A 352 12.51 -20.00 7.68
C GLU A 352 13.79 -19.45 7.07
N ALA A 353 13.66 -18.52 6.12
CA ALA A 353 14.77 -17.73 5.59
C ALA A 353 15.43 -16.83 6.65
N GLY A 354 14.77 -16.69 7.81
CA GLY A 354 15.13 -15.86 8.95
C GLY A 354 15.06 -14.37 8.65
N CYS A 355 14.13 -13.95 7.78
CA CYS A 355 13.79 -12.54 7.61
C CYS A 355 13.41 -11.93 8.97
N SER A 356 13.88 -10.71 9.23
CA SER A 356 13.71 -10.05 10.52
C SER A 356 12.33 -9.41 10.67
N MET A 357 11.93 -8.64 9.67
CA MET A 357 10.75 -7.80 9.69
C MET A 357 9.89 -8.07 8.46
N GLY A 358 8.60 -7.81 8.54
CA GLY A 358 7.74 -7.86 7.36
C GLY A 358 6.46 -7.07 7.50
N GLN A 359 5.88 -6.76 6.33
CA GLN A 359 4.62 -6.05 6.19
C GLN A 359 3.82 -6.63 5.01
N GLY A 360 2.50 -6.54 5.10
CA GLY A 360 1.61 -7.06 4.07
C GLY A 360 0.19 -7.26 4.58
N TYR A 361 -0.74 -7.46 3.65
CA TYR A 361 -2.17 -7.52 3.97
C TYR A 361 -2.56 -8.74 4.81
N TYR A 362 -1.75 -9.81 4.77
CA TYR A 362 -1.90 -10.94 5.67
C TYR A 362 -1.71 -10.53 7.14
N LEU A 363 -0.78 -9.62 7.40
CA LEU A 363 -0.46 -9.13 8.74
C LEU A 363 -1.43 -8.02 9.15
N ALA A 364 -1.50 -6.96 8.34
CA ALA A 364 -2.41 -5.84 8.48
C ALA A 364 -2.35 -4.91 7.26
N ARG A 365 -3.51 -4.33 6.91
CA ARG A 365 -3.63 -3.31 5.85
C ARG A 365 -3.21 -1.92 6.38
N PRO A 366 -2.81 -0.99 5.50
CA PRO A 366 -2.66 0.42 5.86
C PRO A 366 -3.95 0.98 6.46
N GLN A 367 -3.84 1.65 7.61
CA GLN A 367 -5.00 2.14 8.35
C GLN A 367 -4.76 3.51 8.96
N SER A 368 -5.83 4.27 9.24
CA SER A 368 -5.71 5.58 9.89
C SER A 368 -5.07 5.45 11.27
N ALA A 369 -4.49 6.53 11.81
CA ALA A 369 -3.89 6.51 13.14
C ALA A 369 -4.86 5.98 14.21
N ALA A 370 -6.13 6.40 14.18
CA ALA A 370 -7.14 5.95 15.14
C ALA A 370 -7.47 4.46 15.00
N ALA A 371 -7.60 3.96 13.77
CA ALA A 371 -7.83 2.54 13.51
C ALA A 371 -6.61 1.70 13.91
N PHE A 372 -5.40 2.16 13.59
CA PHE A 372 -4.13 1.56 14.04
C PHE A 372 -4.07 1.46 15.56
N GLU A 373 -4.47 2.53 16.23
CA GLU A 373 -4.46 2.59 17.68
C GLU A 373 -5.39 1.54 18.31
N GLN A 374 -6.61 1.43 17.81
CA GLN A 374 -7.57 0.43 18.26
C GLN A 374 -7.05 -0.99 18.01
N TRP A 375 -6.61 -1.27 16.78
CA TRP A 375 -6.11 -2.59 16.37
C TRP A 375 -4.92 -3.06 17.23
N LEU A 376 -3.96 -2.17 17.49
CA LEU A 376 -2.79 -2.50 18.32
C LEU A 376 -3.17 -2.75 19.78
N GLY A 377 -4.13 -1.97 20.31
CA GLY A 377 -4.65 -2.14 21.67
C GLY A 377 -5.36 -3.48 21.88
N GLU A 378 -6.21 -3.87 20.93
CA GLU A 378 -6.90 -5.16 20.94
C GLU A 378 -5.91 -6.33 20.89
N ARG A 379 -4.88 -6.23 20.03
CA ARG A 379 -3.87 -7.28 19.87
C ARG A 379 -3.03 -7.51 21.14
N ARG A 380 -2.54 -6.43 21.77
CA ARG A 380 -1.81 -6.51 23.06
C ARG A 380 -2.66 -7.10 24.19
N SER A 381 -3.96 -6.80 24.19
CA SER A 381 -4.89 -7.36 25.18
C SER A 381 -5.03 -8.88 25.00
N HIS A 382 -5.13 -9.37 23.76
CA HIS A 382 -5.17 -10.81 23.47
C HIS A 382 -3.86 -11.54 23.82
N GLU A 383 -2.70 -10.93 23.54
CA GLU A 383 -1.39 -11.48 23.93
C GLU A 383 -1.23 -11.60 25.45
N SER A 384 -1.76 -10.63 26.21
CA SER A 384 -1.75 -10.67 27.68
C SER A 384 -2.75 -11.66 28.30
N ALA A 385 -3.78 -12.07 27.53
CA ALA A 385 -4.83 -12.98 27.97
C ALA A 385 -4.55 -14.47 27.66
N GLN A 386 -3.57 -14.77 26.81
CA GLN A 386 -3.11 -16.14 26.58
C GLN A 386 -2.00 -16.52 27.59
N PRO A 387 -2.18 -17.56 28.43
CA PRO A 387 -1.13 -17.98 29.34
C PRO A 387 0.07 -18.52 28.53
N ALA A 388 1.28 -18.09 28.90
CA ALA A 388 2.53 -18.53 28.29
C ALA A 388 2.62 -20.07 28.29
N THR A 389 2.36 -20.69 27.14
CA THR A 389 2.69 -22.09 26.89
C THR A 389 4.19 -22.20 26.73
N THR A 390 4.87 -22.38 27.87
CA THR A 390 6.29 -22.73 27.89
C THR A 390 6.45 -24.09 27.20
N PRO A 391 7.26 -24.24 26.13
CA PRO A 391 7.56 -25.55 25.60
C PRO A 391 8.42 -26.29 26.64
N SER A 392 7.86 -27.33 27.26
CA SER A 392 8.60 -28.22 28.12
C SER A 392 9.57 -29.03 27.28
N PHE A 393 10.85 -28.63 27.25
CA PHE A 393 11.90 -29.54 26.80
C PHE A 393 12.05 -30.66 27.84
N SER A 394 11.44 -31.81 27.58
CA SER A 394 11.75 -33.03 28.32
C SER A 394 13.16 -33.47 27.92
N SER A 395 14.12 -33.14 28.79
CA SER A 395 15.42 -33.78 28.78
C SER A 395 15.23 -35.24 29.17
N THR A 396 15.58 -36.17 28.29
CA THR A 396 15.76 -37.57 28.66
C THR A 396 17.14 -37.99 28.19
N CYS A 397 17.90 -38.55 29.15
CA CYS A 397 19.29 -39.01 29.08
C CYS A 397 19.57 -40.03 27.98
#